data_AF-A0A1I6ME29-F1
#
_entry.id   AF-A0A1I6ME29-F1
#
_cell.length_a   1.000
_cell.length_b   1.000
_cell.length_c   1.000
_cell.angle_alpha   90.00
_cell.angle_beta   90.00
_cell.angle_gamma   90.00
#
_symmetry.space_group_name_H-M   'P 1'
#
loop_
_entity.id
_entity.type
_entity.pdbx_description
1 polymer ?
#
loop_
_entity_poly.entity_id
_entity_poly.type
_entity_poly.pdbx_seq_one_letter_code
_entity_poly.pdbx_strand_id
1 'polypeptide(L)'
;MTWHPNFRIVDTADIAPLPEAAEIVARLDEVLSGELNAVLVTLPEGFATTKALVRTEETAMGNLIADATRVATGFDVALVNSGSIRGDKVYAAGHELTARDVLTELPFGNTTYVIEVSGQTLRDALENSVSQLEDKAGRFLQVSGVGFEYDPSAAAGTRVIAATVGDAPLDDASTYSIAINNYLYGGGDGYTMFENALLLVGPVGADTVSNQVIAYLQSGQVGTLGVECRIVALAQERASEPPTATFEAKVAGLTVSFTDGSTDPGGQITAWAWDFGDGATSTEQNPAHGYAAGGLYAATLSVTDNSGEATDATFQVEILATAGQISTVLSRIGHSLDDAEETRDGGAMYMDSSDLEFVNDDHVNGDQIIGMRFEALAVPQGAEITEARLTFEVDEPSGADTALTIRGEATGDAQRFAMDAGDISRRPLTEAAVDWLPEPWIQIGASKTTPDLSTVITEIVQRDDWAEGNAIVLIVTGQGLRTAAAFDGDPGGAPALSIDFVVPE
;
A
#
# COMPACT_ATOMS: atom_id res chain seq x y z
N MET A 1 -18.96 -67.19 -62.80
CA MET A 1 -19.59 -65.93 -62.40
C MET A 1 -18.77 -65.41 -61.25
N THR A 2 -18.10 -64.28 -61.44
CA THR A 2 -17.17 -63.72 -60.44
C THR A 2 -17.89 -62.55 -59.79
N TRP A 3 -18.17 -62.65 -58.49
CA TRP A 3 -18.83 -61.58 -57.73
C TRP A 3 -17.77 -60.73 -57.03
N HIS A 4 -17.97 -59.41 -57.05
CA HIS A 4 -17.13 -58.44 -56.35
C HIS A 4 -18.08 -57.47 -55.63
N PRO A 5 -17.85 -57.14 -54.35
CA PRO A 5 -18.62 -56.09 -53.71
C PRO A 5 -18.26 -54.74 -54.33
N ASN A 6 -19.27 -53.98 -54.74
CA ASN A 6 -19.13 -52.58 -55.13
C ASN A 6 -19.64 -51.72 -53.97
N PHE A 7 -18.71 -51.10 -53.24
CA PHE A 7 -19.06 -50.18 -52.17
C PHE A 7 -19.20 -48.77 -52.75
N ARG A 8 -20.32 -48.12 -52.47
CA ARG A 8 -20.52 -46.69 -52.73
C ARG A 8 -20.53 -45.97 -51.39
N ILE A 9 -19.60 -45.04 -51.20
CA ILE A 9 -19.67 -44.09 -50.10
C ILE A 9 -20.66 -43.00 -50.52
N VAL A 10 -21.69 -42.78 -49.71
CA VAL A 10 -22.61 -41.65 -49.86
C VAL A 10 -22.20 -40.65 -48.80
N ASP A 11 -21.60 -39.54 -49.23
CA ASP A 11 -21.29 -38.42 -48.34
C ASP A 11 -22.57 -37.67 -48.00
N THR A 12 -22.84 -37.52 -46.71
CA THR A 12 -24.04 -36.87 -46.19
C THR A 12 -23.75 -35.51 -45.57
N ALA A 13 -22.52 -34.99 -45.66
CA ALA A 13 -22.11 -33.73 -45.02
C ALA A 13 -22.95 -32.52 -45.47
N ASP A 14 -23.32 -32.47 -46.75
CA ASP A 14 -24.10 -31.37 -47.35
C ASP A 14 -25.61 -31.65 -47.46
N ILE A 15 -26.07 -32.80 -46.94
CA ILE A 15 -27.49 -33.14 -46.97
C ILE A 15 -28.20 -32.42 -45.81
N ALA A 16 -29.12 -31.53 -46.15
CA ALA A 16 -29.97 -30.88 -45.15
C ALA A 16 -30.72 -31.94 -44.32
N PRO A 17 -30.64 -31.90 -42.98
CA PRO A 17 -31.38 -32.81 -42.12
C PRO A 17 -32.88 -32.71 -42.40
N LEU A 18 -33.59 -33.83 -42.31
CA LEU A 18 -35.05 -33.83 -42.41
C LEU A 18 -35.63 -32.93 -41.31
N PRO A 19 -36.57 -32.00 -41.62
CA PRO A 19 -37.13 -31.09 -40.61
C PRO A 19 -37.70 -31.81 -39.39
N GLU A 20 -38.39 -32.93 -39.58
CA GLU A 20 -38.92 -33.77 -38.50
C GLU A 20 -37.81 -34.36 -37.60
N ALA A 21 -36.67 -34.74 -38.19
CA ALA A 21 -35.51 -35.20 -37.42
C ALA A 21 -34.84 -34.05 -36.68
N ALA A 22 -34.77 -32.86 -37.29
CA ALA A 22 -34.20 -31.67 -36.66
C ALA A 22 -35.03 -31.23 -35.43
N GLU A 23 -36.37 -31.29 -35.50
CA GLU A 23 -37.23 -31.03 -34.35
C GLU A 23 -37.04 -32.04 -33.21
N ILE A 24 -36.90 -33.32 -33.54
CA ILE A 24 -36.60 -34.36 -32.55
C ILE A 24 -35.23 -34.12 -31.90
N VAL A 25 -34.20 -33.81 -32.69
CA VAL A 25 -32.86 -33.50 -32.19
C VAL A 25 -32.89 -32.28 -31.28
N ALA A 26 -33.56 -31.20 -31.68
CA ALA A 26 -33.68 -29.99 -30.86
C ALA A 26 -34.35 -30.28 -29.51
N ARG A 27 -35.43 -31.08 -29.50
CA ARG A 27 -36.09 -31.49 -28.25
C ARG A 27 -35.18 -32.36 -27.38
N LEU A 28 -34.46 -33.31 -27.97
CA LEU A 28 -33.54 -34.17 -27.21
C LEU A 28 -32.36 -33.35 -26.66
N ASP A 29 -31.86 -32.37 -27.42
CA ASP A 29 -30.80 -31.46 -26.99
C ASP A 29 -31.25 -30.55 -25.85
N GLU A 30 -32.51 -30.10 -25.87
CA GLU A 30 -33.11 -29.34 -24.77
C GLU A 30 -33.22 -30.18 -23.49
N VAL A 31 -33.75 -31.41 -23.58
CA VAL A 31 -33.86 -32.33 -22.44
C VAL A 31 -32.48 -32.66 -21.89
N LEU A 32 -31.54 -33.04 -22.76
CA LEU A 32 -30.17 -33.37 -22.37
C LEU A 32 -29.45 -32.16 -21.77
N SER A 33 -29.61 -30.97 -22.35
CA SER A 33 -29.02 -29.75 -21.80
C SER A 33 -29.60 -29.40 -20.43
N GLY A 34 -30.90 -29.61 -20.23
CA GLY A 34 -31.55 -29.45 -18.93
C GLY A 34 -30.94 -30.38 -17.86
N GLU A 35 -30.80 -31.67 -18.19
CA GLU A 35 -30.18 -32.65 -17.30
C GLU A 35 -28.70 -32.35 -17.02
N LEU A 36 -27.95 -31.95 -18.05
CA LEU A 36 -26.52 -31.67 -17.93
C LEU A 36 -26.22 -30.38 -17.16
N ASN A 37 -27.11 -29.38 -17.23
CA ASN A 37 -26.94 -28.09 -16.55
C ASN A 37 -27.56 -28.06 -15.15
N ALA A 38 -28.19 -29.16 -14.71
CA ALA A 38 -28.71 -29.25 -13.35
C ALA A 38 -27.55 -29.09 -12.35
N VAL A 39 -27.74 -28.18 -11.40
CA VAL A 39 -26.77 -27.92 -10.32
C VAL A 39 -26.71 -29.15 -9.43
N LEU A 40 -25.51 -29.73 -9.31
CA LEU A 40 -25.25 -30.88 -8.46
C LEU A 40 -24.81 -30.43 -7.06
N VAL A 41 -23.92 -29.44 -7.01
CA VAL A 41 -23.44 -28.85 -5.75
C VAL A 41 -22.93 -27.43 -6.01
N THR A 42 -23.05 -26.55 -5.01
CA THR A 42 -22.39 -25.24 -5.01
C THR A 42 -21.08 -25.36 -4.23
N LEU A 43 -19.97 -24.95 -4.85
CA LEU A 43 -18.66 -25.06 -4.23
C LEU A 43 -18.53 -24.09 -3.04
N PRO A 44 -18.27 -24.59 -1.82
CA PRO A 44 -18.05 -23.70 -0.67
C PRO A 44 -16.75 -22.90 -0.82
N GLU A 45 -15.72 -23.53 -1.39
CA GLU A 45 -14.43 -22.94 -1.72
C GLU A 45 -14.08 -23.27 -3.18
N GLY A 46 -13.33 -22.37 -3.83
CA GLY A 46 -12.85 -22.60 -5.19
C GLY A 46 -11.70 -23.61 -5.23
N PHE A 47 -11.56 -24.35 -6.32
CA PHE A 47 -10.43 -25.24 -6.54
C PHE A 47 -10.03 -25.28 -8.02
N ALA A 48 -8.80 -25.75 -8.27
CA ALA A 48 -8.24 -25.83 -9.61
C ALA A 48 -8.06 -27.29 -10.06
N THR A 49 -8.29 -27.53 -11.35
CA THR A 49 -8.10 -28.83 -12.04
C THR A 49 -7.03 -28.74 -13.13
N THR A 50 -6.10 -27.78 -12.99
CA THR A 50 -5.02 -27.62 -13.97
C THR A 50 -4.17 -28.87 -14.07
N LYS A 51 -3.66 -29.15 -15.27
CA LYS A 51 -2.80 -30.30 -15.53
C LYS A 51 -1.56 -30.32 -14.62
N ALA A 52 -1.06 -29.16 -14.22
CA ALA A 52 0.10 -29.07 -13.35
C ALA A 52 -0.22 -29.59 -11.94
N LEU A 53 -1.36 -29.21 -11.37
CA LEU A 53 -1.76 -29.54 -10.01
C LEU A 53 -2.19 -31.00 -9.91
N VAL A 54 -3.18 -31.42 -10.71
CA VAL A 54 -3.78 -32.76 -10.59
C VAL A 54 -2.77 -33.90 -10.77
N ARG A 55 -1.64 -33.63 -11.43
CA ARG A 55 -0.59 -34.61 -11.75
C ARG A 55 0.62 -34.59 -10.83
N THR A 56 0.65 -33.72 -9.83
CA THR A 56 1.80 -33.60 -8.93
C THR A 56 1.43 -33.53 -7.46
N GLU A 57 0.17 -33.27 -7.13
CA GLU A 57 -0.31 -33.12 -5.76
C GLU A 57 -1.77 -33.55 -5.59
N GLU A 58 -2.20 -33.67 -4.34
CA GLU A 58 -3.60 -33.89 -3.97
C GLU A 58 -4.48 -32.73 -4.44
N THR A 59 -5.67 -33.04 -4.97
CA THR A 59 -6.62 -32.00 -5.38
C THR A 59 -8.03 -32.31 -4.92
N ALA A 60 -8.82 -31.28 -4.65
CA ALA A 60 -10.23 -31.43 -4.25
C ALA A 60 -11.06 -32.23 -5.27
N MET A 61 -10.86 -31.98 -6.58
CA MET A 61 -11.50 -32.76 -7.63
C MET A 61 -11.02 -34.22 -7.63
N GLY A 62 -9.72 -34.45 -7.42
CA GLY A 62 -9.17 -35.80 -7.27
C GLY A 62 -9.81 -36.59 -6.11
N ASN A 63 -9.92 -35.95 -4.95
CA ASN A 63 -10.57 -36.50 -3.76
C ASN A 63 -12.03 -36.82 -4.02
N LEU A 64 -12.77 -35.89 -4.62
CA LEU A 64 -14.17 -36.09 -5.01
C LEU A 64 -14.34 -37.31 -5.91
N ILE A 65 -13.50 -37.47 -6.93
CA ILE A 65 -13.61 -38.59 -7.88
C ILE A 65 -13.26 -39.92 -7.21
N ALA A 66 -12.18 -39.94 -6.42
CA ALA A 66 -11.78 -41.13 -5.68
C ALA A 66 -12.83 -41.54 -4.64
N ASP A 67 -13.44 -40.58 -3.93
CA ASP A 67 -14.53 -40.84 -2.99
C ASP A 67 -15.77 -41.37 -3.70
N ALA A 68 -16.18 -40.76 -4.82
CA ALA A 68 -17.31 -41.24 -5.60
C ALA A 68 -17.09 -42.69 -6.07
N THR A 69 -15.89 -43.01 -6.51
CA THR A 69 -15.50 -44.35 -6.95
C THR A 69 -15.52 -45.34 -5.78
N ARG A 70 -14.99 -44.94 -4.63
CA ARG A 70 -14.99 -45.76 -3.40
C ARG A 70 -16.41 -46.02 -2.89
N VAL A 71 -17.24 -44.98 -2.81
CA VAL A 71 -18.64 -45.07 -2.37
C VAL A 71 -19.48 -45.91 -3.34
N ALA A 72 -19.32 -45.72 -4.64
CA ALA A 72 -20.09 -46.46 -5.65
C ALA A 72 -19.77 -47.96 -5.64
N THR A 73 -18.54 -48.33 -5.32
CA THR A 73 -18.12 -49.74 -5.27
C THR A 73 -18.34 -50.38 -3.89
N GLY A 74 -18.31 -49.58 -2.82
CA GLY A 74 -18.45 -50.05 -1.44
C GLY A 74 -17.19 -50.73 -0.87
N PHE A 75 -16.04 -50.56 -1.53
CA PHE A 75 -14.76 -51.14 -1.11
C PHE A 75 -13.87 -50.11 -0.42
N ASP A 76 -12.81 -50.59 0.22
CA ASP A 76 -12.03 -49.80 1.18
C ASP A 76 -11.10 -48.77 0.53
N VAL A 77 -10.67 -48.99 -0.71
CA VAL A 77 -9.68 -48.15 -1.39
C VAL A 77 -10.14 -47.83 -2.81
N ALA A 78 -9.93 -46.59 -3.26
CA ALA A 78 -10.05 -46.20 -4.65
C ALA A 78 -8.81 -45.44 -5.13
N LEU A 79 -8.34 -45.77 -6.33
CA LEU A 79 -7.22 -45.11 -7.00
C LEU A 79 -7.65 -44.60 -8.36
N VAL A 80 -7.36 -43.33 -8.63
CA VAL A 80 -7.73 -42.65 -9.88
C VAL A 80 -6.51 -41.97 -10.47
N ASN A 81 -6.08 -42.37 -11.67
CA ASN A 81 -5.00 -41.67 -12.35
C ASN A 81 -5.45 -40.29 -12.81
N SER A 82 -4.67 -39.27 -12.45
CA SER A 82 -4.88 -37.86 -12.79
C SER A 82 -4.93 -37.57 -14.29
N GLY A 83 -4.35 -38.45 -15.12
CA GLY A 83 -4.47 -38.41 -16.57
C GLY A 83 -5.92 -38.50 -17.07
N SER A 84 -6.83 -39.00 -16.24
CA SER A 84 -8.27 -39.04 -16.50
C SER A 84 -8.99 -37.71 -16.24
N ILE A 85 -8.37 -36.78 -15.50
CA ILE A 85 -8.93 -35.45 -15.15
C ILE A 85 -8.43 -34.41 -16.17
N ARG A 86 -9.35 -33.76 -16.89
CA ARG A 86 -9.06 -33.05 -18.15
C ARG A 86 -9.57 -31.63 -18.23
N GLY A 87 -10.20 -31.07 -17.20
CA GLY A 87 -10.81 -29.75 -17.29
C GLY A 87 -9.82 -28.62 -17.52
N ASP A 88 -8.62 -28.71 -16.95
CA ASP A 88 -7.54 -27.73 -17.08
C ASP A 88 -7.99 -26.27 -16.79
N LYS A 89 -8.78 -26.11 -15.72
CA LYS A 89 -9.42 -24.84 -15.36
C LYS A 89 -9.41 -24.58 -13.85
N VAL A 90 -9.92 -23.40 -13.46
CA VAL A 90 -10.11 -23.00 -12.07
C VAL A 90 -11.59 -22.72 -11.85
N TYR A 91 -12.16 -23.31 -10.79
CA TYR A 91 -13.51 -23.04 -10.33
C TYR A 91 -13.46 -22.05 -9.17
N ALA A 92 -14.28 -21.01 -9.24
CA ALA A 92 -14.41 -20.03 -8.16
C ALA A 92 -15.26 -20.57 -7.00
N ALA A 93 -15.08 -20.01 -5.80
CA ALA A 93 -16.01 -20.22 -4.70
C ALA A 93 -17.42 -19.75 -5.11
N GLY A 94 -18.44 -20.51 -4.73
CA GLY A 94 -19.82 -20.28 -5.14
C GLY A 94 -20.16 -20.77 -6.56
N HIS A 95 -19.22 -21.37 -7.30
CA HIS A 95 -19.53 -21.99 -8.59
C HIS A 95 -20.53 -23.13 -8.41
N GLU A 96 -21.55 -23.17 -9.28
CA GLU A 96 -22.53 -24.25 -9.33
C GLU A 96 -22.00 -25.36 -10.24
N LEU A 97 -21.48 -26.43 -9.63
CA LEU A 97 -20.94 -27.57 -10.37
C LEU A 97 -22.08 -28.38 -10.98
N THR A 98 -22.01 -28.63 -12.29
CA THR A 98 -23.05 -29.33 -13.05
C THR A 98 -22.58 -30.70 -13.55
N ALA A 99 -23.50 -31.55 -14.03
CA ALA A 99 -23.12 -32.80 -14.71
C ALA A 99 -22.28 -32.54 -15.97
N ARG A 100 -22.51 -31.42 -16.66
CA ARG A 100 -21.68 -30.96 -17.78
C ARG A 100 -20.23 -30.71 -17.37
N ASP A 101 -20.01 -30.10 -16.20
CA ASP A 101 -18.67 -29.88 -15.67
C ASP A 101 -17.96 -31.21 -15.39
N VAL A 102 -18.65 -32.16 -14.73
CA VAL A 102 -18.08 -33.49 -14.44
C VAL A 102 -17.69 -34.22 -15.73
N LEU A 103 -18.53 -34.20 -16.75
CA LEU A 103 -18.22 -34.83 -18.05
C LEU A 103 -17.09 -34.11 -18.80
N THR A 104 -16.92 -32.80 -18.58
CA THR A 104 -15.78 -32.05 -19.12
C THR A 104 -14.48 -32.43 -18.43
N GLU A 105 -14.52 -32.63 -17.11
CA GLU A 105 -13.38 -33.12 -16.32
C GLU A 105 -13.03 -34.56 -16.65
N LEU A 106 -14.04 -35.42 -16.86
CA LEU A 106 -13.90 -36.86 -17.09
C LEU A 106 -14.46 -37.25 -18.47
N PRO A 107 -13.82 -36.84 -19.57
CA PRO A 107 -14.34 -37.06 -20.92
C PRO A 107 -14.20 -38.52 -21.38
N PHE A 108 -13.46 -39.35 -20.65
CA PHE A 108 -13.24 -40.75 -20.99
C PHE A 108 -14.36 -41.60 -20.38
N GLY A 109 -14.97 -42.46 -21.21
CA GLY A 109 -15.95 -43.47 -20.76
C GLY A 109 -15.32 -44.65 -20.01
N ASN A 110 -14.30 -44.39 -19.19
CA ASN A 110 -13.66 -45.41 -18.38
C ASN A 110 -14.63 -45.92 -17.31
N THR A 111 -14.62 -47.22 -17.08
CA THR A 111 -15.47 -47.90 -16.10
C THR A 111 -14.68 -48.39 -14.90
N THR A 112 -15.33 -48.46 -13.75
CA THR A 112 -14.67 -48.85 -12.49
C THR A 112 -14.68 -50.37 -12.32
N TYR A 113 -13.50 -50.95 -12.10
CA TYR A 113 -13.28 -52.33 -11.69
C TYR A 113 -12.84 -52.39 -10.23
N VAL A 114 -13.09 -53.51 -9.58
CA VAL A 114 -12.52 -53.79 -8.25
C VAL A 114 -11.65 -55.02 -8.34
N ILE A 115 -10.41 -54.89 -7.90
CA ILE A 115 -9.42 -55.97 -7.91
C ILE A 115 -8.89 -56.25 -6.51
N GLU A 116 -8.45 -57.48 -6.30
CA GLU A 116 -7.75 -57.91 -5.10
C GLU A 116 -6.24 -57.92 -5.35
N VAL A 117 -5.47 -57.22 -4.50
CA VAL A 117 -4.01 -57.08 -4.62
C VAL A 117 -3.32 -57.23 -3.26
N SER A 118 -2.04 -57.59 -3.27
CA SER A 118 -1.21 -57.56 -2.05
C SER A 118 -0.87 -56.12 -1.64
N GLY A 119 -0.51 -55.91 -0.38
CA GLY A 119 0.00 -54.61 0.10
C GLY A 119 1.26 -54.18 -0.64
N GLN A 120 2.15 -55.12 -0.98
CA GLN A 120 3.32 -54.83 -1.82
C GLN A 120 2.90 -54.29 -3.20
N THR A 121 1.91 -54.91 -3.83
CA THR A 121 1.39 -54.44 -5.14
C THR A 121 0.78 -53.05 -5.04
N LEU A 122 0.07 -52.75 -3.95
CA LEU A 122 -0.45 -51.41 -3.68
C LEU A 122 0.69 -50.41 -3.48
N ARG A 123 1.74 -50.76 -2.74
CA ARG A 123 2.95 -49.94 -2.58
C ARG A 123 3.63 -49.67 -3.91
N ASP A 124 3.80 -50.70 -4.75
CA ASP A 124 4.40 -50.57 -6.08
C ASP A 124 3.59 -49.62 -6.98
N ALA A 125 2.27 -49.63 -6.85
CA ALA A 125 1.40 -48.69 -7.56
C ALA A 125 1.57 -47.25 -7.05
N LEU A 126 1.64 -47.04 -5.73
CA LEU A 126 1.93 -45.73 -5.15
C LEU A 126 3.32 -45.23 -5.56
N GLU A 127 4.32 -46.12 -5.69
CA GLU A 127 5.64 -45.77 -6.22
C GLU A 127 5.57 -45.37 -7.70
N ASN A 128 4.83 -46.11 -8.53
CA ASN A 128 4.62 -45.73 -9.94
C ASN A 128 3.92 -44.36 -10.07
N SER A 129 2.97 -44.06 -9.18
CA SER A 129 2.26 -42.76 -9.13
C SER A 129 3.23 -41.58 -9.10
N VAL A 130 4.27 -41.66 -8.27
CA VAL A 130 5.24 -40.59 -8.06
C VAL A 130 6.55 -40.79 -8.84
N SER A 131 6.65 -41.79 -9.73
CA SER A 131 7.92 -42.13 -10.39
C SER A 131 8.34 -41.12 -11.49
N GLN A 132 7.42 -40.27 -11.96
CA GLN A 132 7.63 -39.30 -13.05
C GLN A 132 6.98 -37.96 -12.75
N LEU A 133 7.15 -37.47 -11.52
CA LEU A 133 6.63 -36.15 -11.10
C LEU A 133 7.18 -35.02 -11.97
N GLU A 134 8.43 -35.15 -12.39
CA GLU A 134 9.16 -34.20 -13.23
C GLU A 134 8.51 -34.03 -14.61
N ASP A 135 7.96 -35.12 -15.15
CA ASP A 135 7.31 -35.13 -16.46
C ASP A 135 5.84 -34.67 -16.40
N LYS A 136 5.30 -34.45 -15.20
CA LYS A 136 3.87 -34.19 -14.95
C LYS A 136 3.03 -35.24 -15.71
N ALA A 137 3.41 -36.50 -15.56
CA ALA A 137 2.77 -37.62 -16.21
C ALA A 137 1.35 -37.86 -15.65
N GLY A 138 0.44 -38.40 -16.48
CA GLY A 138 -0.94 -38.68 -16.05
C GLY A 138 -1.06 -39.81 -15.02
N ARG A 139 0.05 -40.49 -14.71
CA ARG A 139 0.11 -41.63 -13.81
C ARG A 139 -0.14 -41.29 -12.35
N PHE A 140 0.06 -40.04 -11.93
CA PHE A 140 -0.11 -39.63 -10.55
C PHE A 140 -1.53 -39.96 -10.06
N LEU A 141 -1.65 -40.65 -8.93
CA LEU A 141 -2.91 -41.14 -8.38
C LEU A 141 -3.51 -40.11 -7.43
N GLN A 142 -4.79 -39.82 -7.64
CA GLN A 142 -5.68 -39.30 -6.63
C GLN A 142 -6.31 -40.49 -5.90
N VAL A 143 -6.55 -40.35 -4.59
CA VAL A 143 -6.81 -41.51 -3.71
C VAL A 143 -7.96 -41.29 -2.74
N SER A 144 -8.61 -42.38 -2.34
CA SER A 144 -9.59 -42.43 -1.25
C SER A 144 -9.44 -43.74 -0.48
N GLY A 145 -9.50 -43.66 0.86
CA GLY A 145 -9.30 -44.81 1.76
C GLY A 145 -7.86 -45.32 1.86
N VAL A 146 -6.94 -44.71 1.12
CA VAL A 146 -5.49 -44.88 1.23
C VAL A 146 -4.87 -43.50 1.31
N GLY A 147 -3.83 -43.34 2.11
CA GLY A 147 -3.01 -42.13 2.15
C GLY A 147 -1.53 -42.47 2.11
N PHE A 148 -0.68 -41.59 1.57
CA PHE A 148 0.75 -41.85 1.49
C PHE A 148 1.61 -40.58 1.54
N GLU A 149 2.80 -40.76 2.10
CA GLU A 149 3.86 -39.76 2.18
C GLU A 149 4.99 -40.16 1.22
N TYR A 150 5.56 -39.19 0.48
CA TYR A 150 6.65 -39.46 -0.45
C TYR A 150 7.72 -38.38 -0.48
N ASP A 151 8.97 -38.76 -0.72
CA ASP A 151 10.10 -37.86 -0.94
C ASP A 151 10.34 -37.68 -2.46
N PRO A 152 10.05 -36.49 -3.03
CA PRO A 152 10.28 -36.26 -4.45
C PRO A 152 11.78 -36.28 -4.83
N SER A 153 12.69 -36.07 -3.88
CA SER A 153 14.14 -36.08 -4.10
C SER A 153 14.74 -37.48 -4.16
N ALA A 154 14.04 -38.47 -3.60
CA ALA A 154 14.45 -39.87 -3.69
C ALA A 154 14.36 -40.39 -5.14
N ALA A 155 15.17 -41.41 -5.44
CA ALA A 155 15.16 -42.06 -6.73
C ALA A 155 13.78 -42.68 -7.02
N ALA A 156 13.30 -42.56 -8.26
CA ALA A 156 12.04 -43.16 -8.69
C ALA A 156 11.99 -44.66 -8.34
N GLY A 157 10.90 -45.11 -7.72
CA GLY A 157 10.73 -46.47 -7.19
C GLY A 157 11.15 -46.64 -5.73
N THR A 158 11.64 -45.57 -5.08
CA THR A 158 11.95 -45.51 -3.64
C THR A 158 11.43 -44.23 -2.99
N ARG A 159 10.42 -43.60 -3.59
CA ARG A 159 9.91 -42.28 -3.16
C ARG A 159 8.89 -42.40 -2.03
N VAL A 160 8.10 -43.46 -1.97
CA VAL A 160 7.04 -43.62 -0.96
C VAL A 160 7.67 -44.03 0.37
N ILE A 161 7.51 -43.19 1.38
CA ILE A 161 8.11 -43.37 2.71
C ILE A 161 7.12 -44.04 3.67
N ALA A 162 5.87 -43.62 3.62
CA ALA A 162 4.80 -44.16 4.44
C ALA A 162 3.53 -44.28 3.59
N ALA A 163 2.73 -45.30 3.88
CA ALA A 163 1.41 -45.47 3.30
C ALA A 163 0.48 -46.07 4.36
N THR A 164 -0.80 -45.73 4.26
CA THR A 164 -1.86 -46.16 5.17
C THR A 164 -3.07 -46.61 4.36
N VAL A 165 -3.81 -47.60 4.88
CA VAL A 165 -5.14 -47.97 4.39
C VAL A 165 -6.10 -47.78 5.56
N GLY A 166 -7.07 -46.87 5.41
CA GLY A 166 -7.75 -46.27 6.55
C GLY A 166 -6.75 -45.64 7.51
N ASP A 167 -6.88 -45.90 8.81
CA ASP A 167 -5.97 -45.39 9.84
C ASP A 167 -4.77 -46.32 10.12
N ALA A 168 -4.66 -47.45 9.42
CA ALA A 168 -3.63 -48.45 9.67
C ALA A 168 -2.46 -48.31 8.67
N PRO A 169 -1.20 -48.48 9.11
CA PRO A 169 -0.06 -48.58 8.20
C PRO A 169 -0.26 -49.70 7.17
N LEU A 170 0.14 -49.45 5.93
CA LEU A 170 0.10 -50.42 4.86
C LEU A 170 0.99 -51.62 5.20
N ASP A 171 0.37 -52.79 5.38
CA ASP A 171 1.04 -54.07 5.54
C ASP A 171 1.22 -54.76 4.18
N ASP A 172 2.47 -54.96 3.76
CA ASP A 172 2.83 -55.53 2.46
C ASP A 172 2.36 -56.98 2.27
N ALA A 173 2.19 -57.73 3.37
CA ALA A 173 1.75 -59.12 3.35
C ALA A 173 0.22 -59.28 3.33
N SER A 174 -0.52 -58.22 3.67
CA SER A 174 -1.98 -58.23 3.68
C SER A 174 -2.57 -58.06 2.28
N THR A 175 -3.83 -58.44 2.13
CA THR A 175 -4.57 -58.35 0.87
C THR A 175 -5.61 -57.23 0.95
N TYR A 176 -5.72 -56.43 -0.11
CA TYR A 176 -6.61 -55.28 -0.19
C TYR A 176 -7.49 -55.36 -1.44
N SER A 177 -8.73 -54.92 -1.30
CA SER A 177 -9.63 -54.71 -2.43
C SER A 177 -9.56 -53.24 -2.86
N ILE A 178 -9.13 -53.00 -4.10
CA ILE A 178 -8.94 -51.65 -4.63
C ILE A 178 -9.85 -51.41 -5.85
N ALA A 179 -10.56 -50.29 -5.83
CA ALA A 179 -11.34 -49.81 -6.96
C ALA A 179 -10.44 -48.96 -7.88
N ILE A 180 -10.35 -49.35 -9.15
CA ILE A 180 -9.55 -48.66 -10.16
C ILE A 180 -10.33 -48.60 -11.47
N ASN A 181 -9.98 -47.67 -12.35
CA ASN A 181 -10.59 -47.68 -13.68
C ASN A 181 -9.98 -48.79 -14.58
N ASN A 182 -10.74 -49.18 -15.60
CA ASN A 182 -10.37 -50.21 -16.57
C ASN A 182 -9.07 -49.89 -17.34
N TYR A 183 -8.69 -48.60 -17.47
CA TYR A 183 -7.43 -48.19 -18.09
C TYR A 183 -6.22 -48.59 -17.22
N LEU A 184 -6.29 -48.36 -15.91
CA LEU A 184 -5.25 -48.80 -14.96
C LEU A 184 -5.17 -50.32 -14.88
N TYR A 185 -6.31 -51.02 -14.86
CA TYR A 185 -6.34 -52.49 -14.87
C TYR A 185 -5.64 -53.09 -16.10
N GLY A 186 -5.75 -52.42 -17.25
CA GLY A 186 -5.08 -52.81 -18.49
C GLY A 186 -3.61 -52.42 -18.58
N GLY A 187 -2.96 -52.02 -17.47
CA GLY A 187 -1.56 -51.60 -17.45
C GLY A 187 -1.30 -50.17 -17.94
N GLY A 188 -2.36 -49.39 -18.16
CA GLY A 188 -2.27 -47.98 -18.55
C GLY A 188 -1.39 -47.17 -17.59
N ASP A 189 -0.75 -46.10 -18.07
CA ASP A 189 0.16 -45.25 -17.28
C ASP A 189 1.33 -46.01 -16.57
N GLY A 190 1.64 -47.23 -17.01
CA GLY A 190 2.69 -48.06 -16.44
C GLY A 190 2.24 -48.93 -15.26
N TYR A 191 0.94 -48.98 -14.97
CA TYR A 191 0.36 -49.79 -13.88
C TYR A 191 0.27 -51.30 -14.19
N THR A 192 1.32 -51.85 -14.79
CA THR A 192 1.40 -53.26 -15.22
C THR A 192 1.27 -54.25 -14.06
N MET A 193 1.52 -53.83 -12.82
CA MET A 193 1.33 -54.65 -11.62
C MET A 193 -0.15 -55.01 -11.36
N PHE A 194 -1.10 -54.31 -11.97
CA PHE A 194 -2.53 -54.64 -11.89
C PHE A 194 -2.98 -55.62 -12.98
N GLU A 195 -2.16 -55.87 -14.00
CA GLU A 195 -2.51 -56.81 -15.06
C GLU A 195 -2.72 -58.21 -14.46
N ASN A 196 -3.91 -58.78 -14.70
CA ASN A 196 -4.32 -60.10 -14.21
C ASN A 196 -4.52 -60.19 -12.69
N ALA A 197 -4.61 -59.07 -11.97
CA ALA A 197 -5.08 -59.08 -10.59
C ALA A 197 -6.49 -59.70 -10.52
N LEU A 198 -6.81 -60.36 -9.40
CA LEU A 198 -8.09 -61.05 -9.23
C LEU A 198 -9.23 -60.03 -9.28
N LEU A 199 -10.11 -60.17 -10.27
CA LEU A 199 -11.25 -59.28 -10.49
C LEU A 199 -12.42 -59.66 -9.60
N LEU A 200 -12.75 -58.79 -8.63
CA LEU A 200 -13.90 -58.94 -7.74
C LEU A 200 -15.17 -58.35 -8.38
N VAL A 201 -15.02 -57.20 -9.04
CA VAL A 201 -16.08 -56.56 -9.83
C VAL A 201 -15.51 -56.25 -11.22
N GLY A 202 -16.09 -56.89 -12.23
CA GLY A 202 -15.63 -56.81 -13.62
C GLY A 202 -16.52 -55.98 -14.54
N PRO A 203 -16.33 -56.07 -15.88
CA PRO A 203 -16.98 -55.20 -16.85
C PRO A 203 -18.51 -55.31 -16.90
N VAL A 204 -19.07 -56.44 -16.45
CA VAL A 204 -20.52 -56.67 -16.52
C VAL A 204 -21.19 -55.87 -15.41
N GLY A 205 -21.83 -54.76 -15.79
CA GLY A 205 -22.51 -53.85 -14.85
C GLY A 205 -21.60 -52.79 -14.23
N ALA A 206 -20.36 -52.63 -14.73
CA ALA A 206 -19.48 -51.55 -14.31
C ALA A 206 -20.01 -50.21 -14.83
N ASP A 207 -20.16 -49.23 -13.94
CA ASP A 207 -20.56 -47.87 -14.29
C ASP A 207 -19.35 -47.01 -14.67
N THR A 208 -19.57 -45.93 -15.40
CA THR A 208 -18.51 -44.99 -15.72
C THR A 208 -18.12 -44.16 -14.50
N VAL A 209 -16.84 -43.80 -14.40
CA VAL A 209 -16.35 -42.96 -13.30
C VAL A 209 -17.13 -41.63 -13.26
N SER A 210 -17.46 -41.05 -14.43
CA SER A 210 -18.24 -39.82 -14.52
C SER A 210 -19.66 -39.96 -13.95
N ASN A 211 -20.34 -41.08 -14.23
CA ASN A 211 -21.69 -41.33 -13.70
C ASN A 211 -21.65 -41.55 -12.19
N GLN A 212 -20.62 -42.24 -11.68
CA GLN A 212 -20.42 -42.43 -10.24
C GLN A 212 -20.25 -41.09 -9.53
N VAL A 213 -19.48 -40.15 -10.10
CA VAL A 213 -19.31 -38.80 -9.55
C VAL A 213 -20.63 -38.02 -9.57
N ILE A 214 -21.37 -38.05 -10.67
CA ILE A 214 -22.68 -37.40 -10.76
C ILE A 214 -23.64 -37.96 -9.71
N ALA A 215 -23.75 -39.29 -9.61
CA ALA A 215 -24.61 -39.96 -8.63
C ALA A 215 -24.20 -39.65 -7.19
N TYR A 216 -22.90 -39.60 -6.91
CA TYR A 216 -22.36 -39.24 -5.59
C TYR A 216 -22.74 -37.81 -5.21
N LEU A 217 -22.58 -36.85 -6.13
CA LEU A 217 -22.98 -35.46 -5.90
C LEU A 217 -24.51 -35.33 -5.70
N GLN A 218 -25.31 -36.04 -6.50
CA GLN A 218 -26.78 -36.07 -6.38
C GLN A 218 -27.28 -36.70 -5.07
N SER A 219 -26.49 -37.59 -4.46
CA SER A 219 -26.87 -38.25 -3.21
C SER A 219 -26.97 -37.27 -2.03
N GLY A 220 -26.30 -36.12 -2.10
CA GLY A 220 -26.17 -35.16 -1.01
C GLY A 220 -25.31 -35.66 0.17
N GLN A 221 -24.68 -36.84 0.05
CA GLN A 221 -23.79 -37.43 1.05
C GLN A 221 -22.31 -37.14 0.79
N VAL A 222 -22.04 -36.08 0.01
CA VAL A 222 -20.69 -35.66 -0.34
C VAL A 222 -19.98 -35.23 0.94
N GLY A 223 -18.81 -35.83 1.19
CA GLY A 223 -17.91 -35.42 2.26
C GLY A 223 -17.29 -34.04 2.01
N THR A 224 -16.10 -33.81 2.56
CA THR A 224 -15.37 -32.55 2.33
C THR A 224 -15.03 -32.39 0.86
N LEU A 225 -15.43 -31.26 0.26
CA LEU A 225 -14.97 -30.86 -1.07
C LEU A 225 -13.68 -30.04 -0.93
N GLY A 226 -12.58 -30.72 -0.65
CA GLY A 226 -11.29 -30.09 -0.37
C GLY A 226 -10.12 -31.06 -0.35
N VAL A 227 -8.93 -30.54 -0.05
CA VAL A 227 -7.71 -31.32 0.22
C VAL A 227 -7.72 -31.75 1.68
N GLU A 228 -7.39 -33.01 1.96
CA GLU A 228 -7.47 -33.62 3.29
C GLU A 228 -6.15 -34.26 3.74
N CYS A 229 -5.04 -33.94 3.07
CA CYS A 229 -3.70 -34.49 3.32
C CYS A 229 -3.64 -36.02 3.14
N ARG A 230 -4.38 -36.56 2.17
CA ARG A 230 -4.28 -37.95 1.72
C ARG A 230 -2.96 -38.21 1.01
N ILE A 231 -2.38 -37.20 0.36
CA ILE A 231 -1.11 -37.32 -0.36
C ILE A 231 -0.17 -36.21 0.10
N VAL A 232 0.93 -36.58 0.75
CA VAL A 232 1.84 -35.62 1.37
C VAL A 232 3.24 -35.80 0.77
N ALA A 233 3.71 -34.81 0.02
CA ALA A 233 5.13 -34.74 -0.29
C ALA A 233 5.87 -34.36 1.00
N LEU A 234 6.92 -35.09 1.36
CA LEU A 234 7.92 -34.52 2.26
C LEU A 234 8.36 -33.22 1.63
N ALA A 235 8.23 -32.15 2.41
CA ALA A 235 8.79 -30.88 2.03
C ALA A 235 10.27 -31.14 1.72
N GLN A 236 10.64 -31.02 0.46
CA GLN A 236 11.98 -30.56 0.16
C GLN A 236 12.06 -29.25 0.94
N GLU A 237 13.03 -29.09 1.84
CA GLU A 237 13.57 -27.76 2.06
C GLU A 237 14.07 -27.33 0.67
N ARG A 238 13.15 -26.84 -0.18
CA ARG A 238 13.53 -25.90 -1.20
C ARG A 238 14.23 -24.82 -0.41
N ALA A 239 15.38 -24.35 -0.89
CA ALA A 239 15.79 -23.01 -0.50
C ALA A 239 14.53 -22.16 -0.62
N SER A 240 14.01 -21.64 0.50
CA SER A 240 12.90 -20.69 0.40
C SER A 240 13.42 -19.63 -0.56
N GLU A 241 12.59 -19.25 -1.54
CA GLU A 241 12.94 -18.01 -2.20
C GLU A 241 12.85 -16.97 -1.08
N PRO A 242 13.93 -16.19 -0.83
CA PRO A 242 13.92 -15.24 0.26
C PRO A 242 12.70 -14.34 0.08
N PRO A 243 12.06 -13.89 1.19
CA PRO A 243 10.89 -13.02 1.08
C PRO A 243 11.26 -11.80 0.22
N THR A 244 10.31 -11.22 -0.49
CA THR A 244 10.51 -9.95 -1.18
C THR A 244 9.89 -8.85 -0.32
N ALA A 245 10.75 -8.10 0.38
CA ALA A 245 10.35 -6.91 1.11
C ALA A 245 9.79 -5.86 0.14
N THR A 246 8.59 -5.34 0.39
CA THR A 246 8.07 -4.13 -0.25
C THR A 246 7.13 -3.39 0.69
N PHE A 247 7.00 -2.08 0.53
CA PHE A 247 6.04 -1.30 1.30
C PHE A 247 5.63 -0.03 0.57
N GLU A 248 4.50 0.52 1.00
CA GLU A 248 4.04 1.86 0.63
C GLU A 248 4.17 2.80 1.84
N ALA A 249 4.54 4.06 1.59
CA ALA A 249 4.57 5.11 2.60
C ALA A 249 3.56 6.21 2.23
N LYS A 250 2.69 6.56 3.18
CA LYS A 250 1.73 7.65 3.03
C LYS A 250 2.03 8.75 4.03
N VAL A 251 2.42 9.91 3.51
CA VAL A 251 2.76 11.09 4.31
C VAL A 251 1.50 11.91 4.62
N ALA A 252 1.32 12.30 5.89
CA ALA A 252 0.28 13.21 6.36
C ALA A 252 0.87 14.14 7.44
N GLY A 253 1.30 15.34 7.03
CA GLY A 253 2.09 16.23 7.88
C GLY A 253 3.45 15.57 8.24
N LEU A 254 3.83 15.63 9.51
CA LEU A 254 5.04 14.96 10.02
C LEU A 254 4.83 13.47 10.36
N THR A 255 3.63 12.92 10.15
CA THR A 255 3.36 11.50 10.38
C THR A 255 3.35 10.74 9.06
N VAL A 256 4.03 9.60 9.03
CA VAL A 256 4.04 8.68 7.89
C VAL A 256 3.41 7.37 8.34
N SER A 257 2.40 6.92 7.59
CA SER A 257 1.83 5.58 7.73
C SER A 257 2.48 4.64 6.72
N PHE A 258 3.02 3.54 7.20
CA PHE A 258 3.66 2.52 6.38
C PHE A 258 2.73 1.31 6.24
N THR A 259 2.58 0.84 5.00
CA THR A 259 1.79 -0.35 4.68
C THR A 259 2.71 -1.41 4.07
N ASP A 260 2.79 -2.56 4.71
CA ASP A 260 3.53 -3.72 4.21
C ASP A 260 2.87 -4.28 2.95
N GLY A 261 3.66 -4.50 1.91
CA GLY A 261 3.29 -5.18 0.67
C GLY A 261 4.18 -6.39 0.39
N SER A 262 4.96 -6.83 1.37
CA SER A 262 5.96 -7.88 1.20
C SER A 262 5.30 -9.23 0.88
N THR A 263 5.99 -10.04 0.09
CA THR A 263 5.48 -11.36 -0.33
C THR A 263 6.54 -12.43 -0.10
N ASP A 264 6.08 -13.65 0.18
CA ASP A 264 6.93 -14.82 0.24
C ASP A 264 6.23 -15.95 -0.52
N PRO A 265 6.60 -16.19 -1.80
CA PRO A 265 5.99 -17.25 -2.61
C PRO A 265 6.29 -18.68 -2.11
N GLY A 266 7.33 -18.86 -1.29
CA GLY A 266 7.82 -20.16 -0.83
C GLY A 266 7.60 -20.44 0.67
N GLY A 267 7.14 -19.44 1.43
CA GLY A 267 7.01 -19.51 2.88
C GLY A 267 5.99 -18.53 3.44
N GLN A 268 6.23 -18.08 4.67
CA GLN A 268 5.41 -17.13 5.40
C GLN A 268 6.29 -16.10 6.11
N ILE A 269 6.00 -14.82 5.94
CA ILE A 269 6.65 -13.75 6.70
C ILE A 269 6.24 -13.84 8.17
N THR A 270 7.23 -13.91 9.07
CA THR A 270 7.04 -14.08 10.52
C THR A 270 7.48 -12.89 11.35
N ALA A 271 8.30 -11.98 10.80
CA ALA A 271 8.76 -10.77 11.49
C ALA A 271 8.94 -9.58 10.55
N TRP A 272 8.72 -8.38 11.08
CA TRP A 272 8.97 -7.10 10.44
C TRP A 272 9.90 -6.28 11.33
N ALA A 273 10.87 -5.59 10.74
CA ALA A 273 11.74 -4.65 11.42
C ALA A 273 11.87 -3.38 10.57
N TRP A 274 11.45 -2.26 11.15
CA TRP A 274 11.50 -0.94 10.53
C TRP A 274 12.64 -0.13 11.12
N ASP A 275 13.38 0.55 10.25
CA ASP A 275 14.22 1.70 10.57
C ASP A 275 13.66 2.90 9.81
N PHE A 276 13.24 3.95 10.52
CA PHE A 276 12.58 5.10 9.91
C PHE A 276 13.56 6.13 9.33
N GLY A 277 14.88 5.93 9.49
CA GLY A 277 15.92 6.81 8.98
C GLY A 277 16.22 8.03 9.88
N ASP A 278 15.53 8.16 11.01
CA ASP A 278 15.75 9.18 12.05
C ASP A 278 16.28 8.58 13.37
N GLY A 279 16.58 7.28 13.36
CA GLY A 279 17.05 6.51 14.52
C GLY A 279 15.94 5.81 15.32
N ALA A 280 14.67 6.02 14.99
CA ALA A 280 13.56 5.27 15.55
C ALA A 280 13.28 3.97 14.77
N THR A 281 12.74 2.96 15.47
CA THR A 281 12.49 1.62 14.92
C THR A 281 11.12 1.08 15.34
N SER A 282 10.56 0.13 14.57
CA SER A 282 9.33 -0.59 14.93
C SER A 282 9.37 -2.07 14.52
N THR A 283 8.56 -2.91 15.16
CA THR A 283 8.34 -4.31 14.78
C THR A 283 6.89 -4.60 14.36
N GLU A 284 6.05 -3.57 14.26
CA GLU A 284 4.68 -3.73 13.77
C GLU A 284 4.67 -3.95 12.25
N GLN A 285 3.71 -4.71 11.74
CA GLN A 285 3.59 -4.92 10.29
C GLN A 285 3.27 -3.61 9.53
N ASN A 286 2.38 -2.78 10.07
CA ASN A 286 1.93 -1.53 9.45
C ASN A 286 2.02 -0.36 10.44
N PRO A 287 3.23 0.14 10.76
CA PRO A 287 3.40 1.19 11.76
C PRO A 287 2.98 2.57 11.23
N ALA A 288 2.65 3.46 12.15
CA ALA A 288 2.66 4.90 11.92
C ALA A 288 3.79 5.53 12.72
N HIS A 289 4.61 6.36 12.09
CA HIS A 289 5.74 7.04 12.72
C HIS A 289 5.65 8.55 12.58
N GLY A 290 5.91 9.26 13.67
CA GLY A 290 5.95 10.73 13.71
C GLY A 290 7.39 11.22 13.70
N TYR A 291 7.74 12.02 12.70
CA TYR A 291 9.06 12.64 12.57
C TYR A 291 9.08 13.99 13.29
N ALA A 292 10.21 14.33 13.89
CA ALA A 292 10.36 15.59 14.63
C ALA A 292 10.46 16.82 13.73
N ALA A 293 10.90 16.64 12.48
CA ALA A 293 11.06 17.73 11.50
C ALA A 293 10.86 17.21 10.08
N GLY A 294 10.52 18.12 9.16
CA GLY A 294 10.53 17.82 7.73
C GLY A 294 11.94 17.52 7.23
N GLY A 295 12.05 16.68 6.21
CA GLY A 295 13.32 16.22 5.66
C GLY A 295 13.16 15.01 4.74
N LEU A 296 14.27 14.56 4.17
CA LEU A 296 14.33 13.32 3.40
C LEU A 296 14.85 12.21 4.30
N TYR A 297 14.02 11.20 4.54
CA TYR A 297 14.36 10.07 5.42
C TYR A 297 14.41 8.76 4.63
N ALA A 298 15.45 7.97 4.87
CA ALA A 298 15.60 6.65 4.27
C ALA A 298 14.90 5.62 5.16
N ALA A 299 13.62 5.34 4.90
CA ALA A 299 12.89 4.31 5.63
C ALA A 299 13.23 2.94 5.05
N THR A 300 13.57 1.99 5.92
CA THR A 300 13.92 0.61 5.57
C THR A 300 12.99 -0.36 6.28
N LEU A 301 12.40 -1.27 5.52
CA LEU A 301 11.68 -2.45 6.02
C LEU A 301 12.55 -3.68 5.79
N SER A 302 12.82 -4.43 6.84
CA SER A 302 13.39 -5.78 6.81
C SER A 302 12.31 -6.78 7.20
N VAL A 303 12.05 -7.78 6.35
CA VAL A 303 11.11 -8.88 6.66
C VAL A 303 11.84 -10.20 6.80
N THR A 304 11.44 -11.02 7.76
CA THR A 304 12.00 -12.36 7.97
C THR A 304 10.91 -13.41 7.75
N ASP A 305 11.23 -14.46 7.00
CA ASP A 305 10.32 -15.58 6.75
C ASP A 305 10.36 -16.63 7.87
N ASN A 306 9.59 -17.71 7.71
CA ASN A 306 9.52 -18.84 8.62
C ASN A 306 10.72 -19.80 8.52
N SER A 307 11.62 -19.61 7.56
CA SER A 307 12.90 -20.30 7.44
C SER A 307 14.05 -19.55 8.14
N GLY A 308 13.83 -18.27 8.47
CA GLY A 308 14.81 -17.38 9.09
C GLY A 308 15.60 -16.54 8.09
N GLU A 309 15.25 -16.57 6.80
CA GLU A 309 15.85 -15.69 5.79
C GLU A 309 15.22 -14.30 5.85
N ALA A 310 16.04 -13.26 5.61
CA ALA A 310 15.61 -11.87 5.69
C ALA A 310 16.00 -11.07 4.45
N THR A 311 15.13 -10.15 4.04
CA THR A 311 15.39 -9.20 2.96
C THR A 311 14.93 -7.80 3.33
N ASP A 312 15.56 -6.81 2.69
CA ASP A 312 15.34 -5.40 2.94
C ASP A 312 14.73 -4.71 1.72
N ALA A 313 13.79 -3.80 1.98
CA ALA A 313 13.36 -2.76 1.07
C ALA A 313 13.70 -1.41 1.68
N THR A 314 14.25 -0.49 0.90
CA THR A 314 14.53 0.89 1.34
C THR A 314 13.87 1.87 0.39
N PHE A 315 13.17 2.85 0.94
CA PHE A 315 12.50 3.90 0.20
C PHE A 315 12.82 5.28 0.79
N GLN A 316 13.05 6.27 -0.07
CA GLN A 316 13.24 7.66 0.36
C GLN A 316 11.88 8.31 0.57
N VAL A 317 11.54 8.60 1.82
CA VAL A 317 10.32 9.31 2.18
C VAL A 317 10.65 10.79 2.30
N GLU A 318 10.09 11.60 1.41
CA GLU A 318 10.13 13.05 1.52
C GLU A 318 9.01 13.51 2.45
N ILE A 319 9.40 14.06 3.60
CA ILE A 319 8.50 14.65 4.58
C ILE A 319 8.64 16.15 4.43
N LEU A 320 7.63 16.76 3.85
CA LEU A 320 7.56 18.21 3.81
C LEU A 320 7.40 18.69 5.25
N ALA A 321 8.28 19.61 5.68
CA ALA A 321 8.01 20.37 6.88
C ALA A 321 6.61 20.97 6.72
N THR A 322 5.77 20.88 7.75
CA THR A 322 4.57 21.70 7.79
C THR A 322 5.06 23.12 7.59
N ALA A 323 4.62 23.81 6.52
CA ALA A 323 4.95 25.22 6.38
C ALA A 323 4.51 25.88 7.70
N GLY A 324 5.47 26.40 8.48
CA GLY A 324 5.19 26.99 9.77
C GLY A 324 4.03 27.95 9.58
N GLN A 325 2.98 27.82 10.41
CA GLN A 325 1.82 28.68 10.27
C GLN A 325 2.29 30.13 10.43
N ILE A 326 2.28 30.89 9.33
CA ILE A 326 2.64 32.31 9.35
C ILE A 326 1.62 33.01 10.25
N SER A 327 2.13 33.60 11.32
CA SER A 327 1.38 34.43 12.26
C SER A 327 1.74 35.88 11.99
N THR A 328 0.73 36.75 11.98
CA THR A 328 0.92 38.19 11.78
C THR A 328 0.60 38.92 13.06
N VAL A 329 1.51 39.78 13.52
CA VAL A 329 1.21 40.81 14.50
C VAL A 329 1.17 42.18 13.81
N LEU A 330 0.18 42.99 14.17
CA LEU A 330 0.05 44.37 13.72
C LEU A 330 -0.05 45.26 14.96
N SER A 331 0.90 46.18 15.12
CA SER A 331 0.89 47.19 16.19
C SER A 331 0.93 48.58 15.57
N ARG A 332 -0.07 49.40 15.88
CA ARG A 332 -0.11 50.82 15.53
C ARG A 332 0.27 51.64 16.74
N ILE A 333 1.03 52.72 16.53
CA ILE A 333 1.34 53.69 17.56
C ILE A 333 0.03 54.19 18.19
N GLY A 334 -0.08 54.05 19.50
CA GLY A 334 -1.32 54.30 20.26
C GLY A 334 -1.18 55.35 21.34
N HIS A 335 -0.05 56.05 21.39
CA HIS A 335 0.25 57.03 22.42
C HIS A 335 1.23 58.09 21.93
N SER A 336 1.05 59.35 22.35
CA SER A 336 1.89 60.51 22.01
C SER A 336 3.38 60.38 22.37
N LEU A 337 3.77 59.36 23.13
CA LEU A 337 5.18 59.18 23.57
C LEU A 337 5.83 57.99 22.86
N ASP A 338 5.12 57.43 21.89
CA ASP A 338 5.57 56.29 21.10
C ASP A 338 5.96 56.73 19.67
N ASP A 339 5.74 57.97 19.28
CA ASP A 339 6.40 58.62 18.15
C ASP A 339 7.02 59.94 18.58
N ALA A 340 8.20 60.23 18.04
CA ALA A 340 8.95 61.41 18.42
C ALA A 340 9.92 61.84 17.33
N GLU A 341 10.22 63.13 17.33
CA GLU A 341 11.26 63.74 16.51
C GLU A 341 12.36 64.31 17.39
N GLU A 342 13.60 64.18 16.93
CA GLU A 342 14.76 64.76 17.59
C GLU A 342 15.54 65.64 16.63
N THR A 343 15.80 66.91 16.99
CA THR A 343 16.66 67.76 16.17
C THR A 343 18.11 67.25 16.18
N ARG A 344 18.72 67.15 15.01
CA ARG A 344 20.12 66.73 14.89
C ARG A 344 21.10 67.69 15.56
N ASP A 345 20.76 68.98 15.54
CA ASP A 345 21.48 70.02 16.26
C ASP A 345 20.85 70.24 17.64
N GLY A 346 21.55 69.81 18.69
CA GLY A 346 21.17 70.03 20.08
C GLY A 346 20.25 68.96 20.69
N GLY A 347 19.68 68.05 19.90
CA GLY A 347 18.92 66.90 20.40
C GLY A 347 17.56 67.25 20.99
N ALA A 348 16.93 68.37 20.60
CA ALA A 348 15.63 68.75 21.15
C ALA A 348 14.56 67.74 20.73
N MET A 349 13.74 67.30 21.68
CA MET A 349 12.71 66.28 21.49
C MET A 349 11.34 66.91 21.27
N TYR A 350 10.60 66.41 20.28
CA TYR A 350 9.23 66.78 19.94
C TYR A 350 8.38 65.51 19.95
N MET A 351 7.41 65.43 20.86
CA MET A 351 6.59 64.23 21.10
C MET A 351 5.09 64.56 21.14
N ASP A 352 4.71 65.67 20.54
CA ASP A 352 3.32 66.13 20.44
C ASP A 352 3.06 66.80 19.08
N SER A 353 3.92 66.49 18.10
CA SER A 353 3.77 66.97 16.73
C SER A 353 2.55 66.33 16.07
N SER A 354 1.91 67.06 15.16
CA SER A 354 0.82 66.51 14.33
C SER A 354 1.33 65.53 13.27
N ASP A 355 2.61 65.63 12.95
CA ASP A 355 3.27 64.98 11.84
C ASP A 355 4.66 64.49 12.26
N LEU A 356 5.18 63.57 11.45
CA LEU A 356 6.55 63.07 11.52
C LEU A 356 7.25 63.49 10.23
N GLU A 357 8.21 64.39 10.35
CA GLU A 357 9.01 64.93 9.29
C GLU A 357 10.26 64.05 9.14
N PHE A 358 10.20 63.10 8.20
CA PHE A 358 11.31 62.23 7.91
C PHE A 358 12.47 63.04 7.34
N VAL A 359 13.36 63.41 8.26
CA VAL A 359 14.59 64.17 8.12
C VAL A 359 14.40 65.68 8.11
N ASN A 360 14.07 66.34 7.01
CA ASN A 360 14.11 67.81 7.01
C ASN A 360 12.81 68.39 7.56
N ASP A 361 12.92 69.34 8.49
CA ASP A 361 11.77 70.13 8.96
C ASP A 361 12.09 71.64 8.82
N ASP A 362 11.19 72.32 8.10
CA ASP A 362 11.27 73.76 7.84
C ASP A 362 11.07 74.60 9.13
N HIS A 363 10.41 74.05 10.16
CA HIS A 363 10.16 74.71 11.45
C HIS A 363 11.40 74.76 12.34
N VAL A 364 12.16 73.67 12.43
CA VAL A 364 13.44 73.62 13.18
C VAL A 364 14.66 73.97 12.33
N ASN A 365 14.48 74.14 11.02
CA ASN A 365 15.49 74.61 10.07
C ASN A 365 16.70 73.67 10.02
N GLY A 366 16.45 72.36 9.95
CA GLY A 366 17.49 71.33 9.98
C GLY A 366 16.97 69.91 9.82
N ASP A 367 17.91 68.96 9.83
CA ASP A 367 17.61 67.53 9.83
C ASP A 367 17.17 67.06 11.23
N GLN A 368 16.25 66.12 11.28
CA GLN A 368 15.71 65.44 12.44
C GLN A 368 15.98 63.93 12.35
N ILE A 369 15.83 63.27 13.50
CA ILE A 369 15.87 61.83 13.68
C ILE A 369 14.50 61.43 14.20
N ILE A 370 13.87 60.45 13.55
CA ILE A 370 12.50 60.03 13.88
C ILE A 370 12.56 58.72 14.65
N GLY A 371 11.85 58.66 15.77
CA GLY A 371 11.70 57.47 16.59
C GLY A 371 10.24 57.02 16.59
N MET A 372 10.03 55.73 16.39
CA MET A 372 8.71 55.10 16.39
C MET A 372 8.76 53.84 17.24
N ARG A 373 7.92 53.76 18.27
CA ARG A 373 7.82 52.67 19.24
C ARG A 373 6.51 51.90 19.05
N PHE A 374 6.62 50.59 18.95
CA PHE A 374 5.51 49.67 18.76
C PHE A 374 5.46 48.73 19.96
N GLU A 375 4.37 48.79 20.73
CA GLU A 375 4.18 47.97 21.93
C GLU A 375 3.22 46.79 21.70
N ALA A 376 3.11 45.91 22.70
CA ALA A 376 2.23 44.74 22.70
C ALA A 376 2.47 43.79 21.51
N LEU A 377 3.73 43.63 21.10
CA LEU A 377 4.10 42.76 20.00
C LEU A 377 4.08 41.29 20.45
N ALA A 378 3.02 40.57 20.11
CA ALA A 378 2.86 39.13 20.37
C ALA A 378 3.76 38.26 19.47
N VAL A 379 5.07 38.52 19.49
CA VAL A 379 6.10 37.74 18.80
C VAL A 379 6.88 36.93 19.85
N PRO A 380 6.75 35.59 19.86
CA PRO A 380 7.49 34.75 20.80
C PRO A 380 9.01 34.86 20.64
N GLN A 381 9.74 34.65 21.74
CA GLN A 381 11.20 34.57 21.69
C GLN A 381 11.64 33.39 20.80
N GLY A 382 12.59 33.65 19.89
CA GLY A 382 13.07 32.64 18.94
C GLY A 382 12.18 32.44 17.70
N ALA A 383 11.14 33.26 17.51
CA ALA A 383 10.39 33.28 16.26
C ALA A 383 11.28 33.66 15.07
N GLU A 384 11.05 33.03 13.92
CA GLU A 384 11.69 33.38 12.65
C GLU A 384 10.82 34.41 11.93
N ILE A 385 11.35 35.61 11.72
CA ILE A 385 10.64 36.71 11.06
C ILE A 385 10.71 36.51 9.55
N THR A 386 9.56 36.34 8.91
CA THR A 386 9.46 36.12 7.46
C THR A 386 9.26 37.41 6.67
N GLU A 387 8.59 38.39 7.25
CA GLU A 387 8.44 39.74 6.67
C GLU A 387 8.15 40.75 7.78
N ALA A 388 8.66 41.98 7.68
CA ALA A 388 8.21 43.08 8.53
C ALA A 388 8.12 44.40 7.75
N ARG A 389 7.05 45.16 7.95
CA ARG A 389 6.82 46.42 7.22
C ARG A 389 6.19 47.48 8.12
N LEU A 390 6.63 48.72 7.95
CA LEU A 390 5.93 49.89 8.47
C LEU A 390 4.93 50.39 7.44
N THR A 391 3.76 50.80 7.92
CA THR A 391 2.72 51.49 7.16
C THR A 391 2.28 52.77 7.86
N PHE A 392 2.02 53.83 7.11
CA PHE A 392 1.53 55.12 7.62
C PHE A 392 0.88 55.92 6.50
N GLU A 393 0.16 56.98 6.84
CA GLU A 393 -0.45 57.90 5.87
C GLU A 393 0.41 59.15 5.65
N VAL A 394 0.42 59.64 4.40
CA VAL A 394 1.04 60.92 4.03
C VAL A 394 0.25 62.05 4.66
N ASP A 395 0.92 62.93 5.41
CA ASP A 395 0.28 64.13 5.96
C ASP A 395 0.48 65.35 5.06
N GLU A 396 1.72 65.59 4.60
CA GLU A 396 2.03 66.69 3.69
C GLU A 396 2.66 66.23 2.37
N PRO A 397 2.32 66.91 1.25
CA PRO A 397 2.85 66.54 -0.05
C PRO A 397 4.29 67.04 -0.23
N SER A 398 5.22 66.13 -0.51
CA SER A 398 6.60 66.45 -0.86
C SER A 398 7.06 65.70 -2.11
N GLY A 399 7.69 66.47 -3.02
CA GLY A 399 8.36 65.96 -4.22
C GLY A 399 9.89 65.93 -4.12
N ALA A 400 10.46 66.22 -2.95
CA ALA A 400 11.90 66.29 -2.77
C ALA A 400 12.56 64.91 -2.97
N ASP A 401 13.79 64.87 -3.44
CA ASP A 401 14.59 63.65 -3.40
C ASP A 401 14.82 63.28 -1.93
N THR A 402 14.62 62.00 -1.57
CA THR A 402 14.70 61.55 -0.18
C THR A 402 15.36 60.18 -0.10
N ALA A 403 16.28 60.04 0.84
CA ALA A 403 17.00 58.81 1.12
C ALA A 403 17.04 58.61 2.63
N LEU A 404 16.45 57.51 3.08
CA LEU A 404 16.26 57.18 4.49
C LEU A 404 16.99 55.89 4.81
N THR A 405 17.39 55.74 6.06
CA THR A 405 17.90 54.50 6.63
C THR A 405 17.12 54.21 7.90
N ILE A 406 16.56 53.01 7.98
CA ILE A 406 15.78 52.51 9.11
C ILE A 406 16.64 51.51 9.88
N ARG A 407 16.81 51.73 11.17
CA ARG A 407 17.44 50.82 12.13
C ARG A 407 16.53 50.62 13.32
N GLY A 408 16.76 49.58 14.11
CA GLY A 408 16.06 49.35 15.36
C GLY A 408 16.90 49.80 16.56
N GLU A 409 16.26 50.02 17.71
CA GLU A 409 16.96 50.05 18.98
C GLU A 409 17.42 48.64 19.35
N ALA A 410 18.70 48.45 19.66
CA ALA A 410 19.29 47.17 20.04
C ALA A 410 19.00 46.82 21.51
N THR A 411 17.72 46.66 21.84
CA THR A 411 17.20 46.25 23.16
C THR A 411 16.02 45.30 22.98
N GLY A 412 15.84 44.36 23.91
CA GLY A 412 14.71 43.43 23.90
C GLY A 412 13.39 44.01 24.41
N ASP A 413 13.41 45.18 25.08
CA ASP A 413 12.20 45.91 25.50
C ASP A 413 12.45 47.42 25.50
N ALA A 414 12.02 48.08 24.42
CA ALA A 414 12.25 49.51 24.23
C ALA A 414 11.38 50.36 25.16
N GLN A 415 12.00 51.34 25.82
CA GLN A 415 11.28 52.31 26.65
C GLN A 415 10.66 53.42 25.78
N ARG A 416 9.56 54.02 26.28
CA ARG A 416 8.95 55.19 25.64
C ARG A 416 9.93 56.35 25.51
N PHE A 417 9.67 57.25 24.57
CA PHE A 417 10.49 58.43 24.39
C PHE A 417 10.35 59.38 25.60
N ALA A 418 11.46 60.04 25.93
CA ALA A 418 11.53 61.03 27.00
C ALA A 418 11.90 62.40 26.44
N MET A 419 11.58 63.47 27.18
CA MET A 419 11.95 64.86 26.83
C MET A 419 13.45 65.15 26.99
N ASP A 420 14.27 64.16 27.38
CA ASP A 420 15.71 64.34 27.55
C ASP A 420 16.39 64.55 26.20
N ALA A 421 17.19 65.60 26.08
CA ALA A 421 17.81 65.93 24.80
C ALA A 421 18.67 64.77 24.26
N GLY A 422 18.43 64.34 23.03
CA GLY A 422 19.14 63.22 22.41
C GLY A 422 18.57 61.84 22.75
N ASP A 423 17.32 61.73 23.19
CA ASP A 423 16.74 60.43 23.62
C ASP A 423 16.72 59.39 22.48
N ILE A 424 16.57 59.80 21.23
CA ILE A 424 16.54 58.90 20.07
C ILE A 424 17.98 58.60 19.62
N SER A 425 18.80 59.63 19.41
CA SER A 425 20.16 59.48 18.86
C SER A 425 21.14 58.76 19.79
N ARG A 426 20.87 58.73 21.09
CA ARG A 426 21.69 58.01 22.08
C ARG A 426 21.31 56.54 22.23
N ARG A 427 20.18 56.08 21.66
CA ARG A 427 19.77 54.68 21.73
C ARG A 427 20.76 53.79 20.97
N PRO A 428 21.17 52.64 21.53
CA PRO A 428 22.01 51.70 20.81
C PRO A 428 21.25 51.17 19.59
N LEU A 429 21.91 51.05 18.44
CA LEU A 429 21.25 50.68 17.19
C LEU A 429 21.60 49.25 16.77
N THR A 430 20.64 48.57 16.15
CA THR A 430 20.85 47.26 15.50
C THR A 430 21.95 47.33 14.44
N GLU A 431 22.82 46.34 14.30
CA GLU A 431 23.78 46.27 13.18
C GLU A 431 23.07 46.26 11.82
N ALA A 432 21.95 45.53 11.73
CA ALA A 432 21.06 45.54 10.59
C ALA A 432 20.48 46.95 10.35
N ALA A 433 20.45 47.34 9.08
CA ALA A 433 19.91 48.60 8.60
C ALA A 433 19.26 48.39 7.24
N VAL A 434 18.15 49.09 6.99
CA VAL A 434 17.45 49.05 5.71
C VAL A 434 17.44 50.43 5.09
N ASP A 435 18.07 50.55 3.92
CA ASP A 435 18.04 51.77 3.12
C ASP A 435 16.74 51.83 2.31
N TRP A 436 16.13 53.02 2.29
CA TRP A 436 14.88 53.27 1.62
C TRP A 436 14.94 54.57 0.81
N LEU A 437 14.60 54.45 -0.47
CA LEU A 437 14.43 55.57 -1.39
C LEU A 437 12.92 55.76 -1.67
N PRO A 438 12.17 56.45 -0.78
CA PRO A 438 10.73 56.62 -0.96
C PRO A 438 10.43 57.43 -2.23
N GLU A 439 9.41 56.99 -2.96
CA GLU A 439 8.84 57.76 -4.05
C GLU A 439 8.29 59.12 -3.56
N PRO A 440 8.07 60.10 -4.46
CA PRO A 440 7.37 61.34 -4.11
C PRO A 440 6.01 61.08 -3.47
N TRP A 441 5.75 61.72 -2.32
CA TRP A 441 4.46 61.64 -1.63
C TRP A 441 3.65 62.87 -2.01
N ILE A 442 2.79 62.76 -3.02
CA ILE A 442 2.05 63.91 -3.58
C ILE A 442 0.58 63.94 -3.19
N GLN A 443 0.08 62.90 -2.52
CA GLN A 443 -1.33 62.74 -2.17
C GLN A 443 -1.46 62.53 -0.66
N ILE A 444 -2.06 63.51 0.02
CA ILE A 444 -2.40 63.45 1.45
C ILE A 444 -3.38 62.29 1.71
N GLY A 445 -3.21 61.58 2.82
CA GLY A 445 -3.97 60.38 3.22
C GLY A 445 -3.64 59.13 2.41
N ALA A 446 -2.63 59.17 1.53
CA ALA A 446 -2.18 57.96 0.84
C ALA A 446 -1.37 57.09 1.81
N SER A 447 -1.72 55.80 1.92
CA SER A 447 -0.92 54.86 2.70
C SER A 447 0.40 54.54 1.99
N LYS A 448 1.49 54.52 2.76
CA LYS A 448 2.85 54.22 2.33
C LYS A 448 3.39 53.03 3.10
N THR A 449 4.35 52.33 2.50
CA THR A 449 4.91 51.12 3.07
C THR A 449 6.42 51.09 2.86
N THR A 450 7.16 50.69 3.88
CA THR A 450 8.62 50.55 3.79
C THR A 450 9.02 49.30 3.00
N PRO A 451 10.31 49.20 2.59
CA PRO A 451 10.92 47.92 2.27
C PRO A 451 10.82 46.95 3.45
N ASP A 452 11.18 45.68 3.19
CA ASP A 452 11.16 44.66 4.24
C ASP A 452 12.20 44.95 5.33
N LEU A 453 11.73 45.01 6.57
CA LEU A 453 12.48 45.29 7.80
C LEU A 453 12.80 44.00 8.58
N SER A 454 12.49 42.83 8.03
CA SER A 454 12.65 41.52 8.67
C SER A 454 14.03 41.36 9.33
N THR A 455 15.12 41.79 8.66
CA THR A 455 16.49 41.71 9.22
C THR A 455 16.68 42.53 10.49
N VAL A 456 16.11 43.73 10.57
CA VAL A 456 16.17 44.61 11.75
C VAL A 456 15.35 44.02 12.89
N ILE A 457 14.13 43.56 12.59
CA ILE A 457 13.24 42.95 13.59
C ILE A 457 13.82 41.64 14.12
N THR A 458 14.40 40.83 13.23
CA THR A 458 15.08 39.57 13.60
C THR A 458 16.18 39.82 14.61
N GLU A 459 17.04 40.84 14.38
CA GLU A 459 18.12 41.16 15.31
C GLU A 459 17.61 41.51 16.72
N ILE A 460 16.43 42.13 16.83
CA ILE A 460 15.82 42.48 18.13
C ILE A 460 15.15 41.27 18.79
N VAL A 461 14.33 40.52 18.05
CA VAL A 461 13.55 39.38 18.57
C VAL A 461 14.45 38.20 18.96
N GLN A 462 15.64 38.09 18.37
CA GLN A 462 16.62 37.05 18.71
C GLN A 462 17.49 37.37 19.93
N ARG A 463 17.33 38.53 20.56
CA ARG A 463 18.13 38.89 21.73
C ARG A 463 17.67 38.12 22.96
N ASP A 464 18.61 37.87 23.87
CA ASP A 464 18.33 37.17 25.13
C ASP A 464 17.35 37.93 26.04
N ASP A 465 17.27 39.25 25.89
CA ASP A 465 16.39 40.14 26.65
C ASP A 465 15.01 40.37 26.00
N TRP A 466 14.72 39.76 24.84
CA TRP A 466 13.41 39.81 24.21
C TRP A 466 12.40 38.87 24.89
N ALA A 467 11.16 39.35 25.04
CA ALA A 467 10.02 38.57 25.49
C ALA A 467 8.75 38.95 24.70
N GLU A 468 7.82 38.01 24.59
CA GLU A 468 6.54 38.26 23.94
C GLU A 468 5.78 39.40 24.62
N GLY A 469 5.29 40.37 23.84
CA GLY A 469 4.60 41.57 24.30
C GLY A 469 5.50 42.78 24.48
N ASN A 470 6.83 42.61 24.43
CA ASN A 470 7.78 43.72 24.54
C ASN A 470 7.66 44.70 23.37
N ALA A 471 8.23 45.89 23.57
CA ALA A 471 8.19 46.93 22.56
C ALA A 471 9.46 47.00 21.71
N ILE A 472 9.28 47.36 20.43
CA ILE A 472 10.35 47.65 19.48
C ILE A 472 10.35 49.14 19.17
N VAL A 473 11.54 49.75 19.10
CA VAL A 473 11.74 51.08 18.54
C VAL A 473 12.44 50.98 17.20
N LEU A 474 11.88 51.65 16.18
CA LEU A 474 12.48 51.88 14.87
C LEU A 474 12.87 53.35 14.75
N ILE A 475 14.09 53.58 14.30
CA ILE A 475 14.73 54.89 14.20
C ILE A 475 15.05 55.17 12.74
N VAL A 476 14.60 56.31 12.26
CA VAL A 476 14.77 56.75 10.88
C VAL A 476 15.68 57.96 10.83
N THR A 477 16.68 57.87 9.97
CA THR A 477 17.65 58.93 9.69
C THR A 477 17.80 59.04 8.18
N GLY A 478 18.42 60.11 7.68
CA GLY A 478 18.65 60.22 6.23
C GLY A 478 18.88 61.65 5.76
N GLN A 479 18.38 61.94 4.56
CA GLN A 479 18.32 63.25 3.90
C GLN A 479 17.03 63.37 3.08
N GLY A 480 16.52 64.59 2.92
CA GLY A 480 15.30 64.88 2.15
C GLY A 480 14.12 65.24 3.06
N LEU A 481 12.90 65.19 2.52
CA LEU A 481 11.68 65.58 3.23
C LEU A 481 10.53 64.66 2.83
N ARG A 482 9.96 63.98 3.81
CA ARG A 482 8.72 63.21 3.70
C ARG A 482 7.94 63.36 5.00
N THR A 483 6.67 63.71 4.90
CA THR A 483 5.86 64.00 6.10
C THR A 483 4.76 62.95 6.22
N ALA A 484 4.76 62.21 7.33
CA ALA A 484 3.75 61.22 7.65
C ALA A 484 2.90 61.69 8.83
N ALA A 485 1.68 61.17 8.95
CA ALA A 485 0.84 61.44 10.11
C ALA A 485 1.50 60.91 11.40
N ALA A 486 1.56 61.74 12.45
CA ALA A 486 1.88 61.31 13.81
C ALA A 486 0.61 60.92 14.56
N PHE A 487 0.77 60.27 15.71
CA PHE A 487 -0.33 59.89 16.58
C PHE A 487 -1.17 61.09 17.03
N ASP A 488 -0.55 62.22 17.40
CA ASP A 488 -1.29 63.38 17.91
C ASP A 488 -2.04 64.16 16.82
N GLY A 489 -1.64 64.02 15.55
CA GLY A 489 -2.34 64.60 14.41
C GLY A 489 -3.47 63.70 13.89
N ASP A 490 -3.14 62.44 13.57
CA ASP A 490 -4.11 61.44 13.11
C ASP A 490 -3.79 60.04 13.68
N PRO A 491 -4.42 59.63 14.79
CA PRO A 491 -4.27 58.29 15.35
C PRO A 491 -4.61 57.15 14.37
N GLY A 492 -5.45 57.41 13.36
CA GLY A 492 -5.81 56.43 12.33
C GLY A 492 -4.74 56.25 11.26
N GLY A 493 -4.04 57.33 10.93
CA GLY A 493 -2.95 57.40 9.95
C GLY A 493 -1.54 57.18 10.52
N ALA A 494 -1.40 57.23 11.85
CA ALA A 494 -0.13 57.04 12.57
C ALA A 494 0.59 55.72 12.22
N PRO A 495 1.92 55.63 12.35
CA PRO A 495 2.68 54.44 11.95
C PRO A 495 2.17 53.13 12.56
N ALA A 496 2.16 52.08 11.74
CA ALA A 496 1.85 50.71 12.15
C ALA A 496 2.87 49.71 11.61
N LEU A 497 3.40 48.88 12.50
CA LEU A 497 4.34 47.81 12.22
C LEU A 497 3.58 46.48 12.08
N SER A 498 3.69 45.87 10.91
CA SER A 498 3.27 44.49 10.64
C SER A 498 4.49 43.58 10.67
N ILE A 499 4.40 42.46 11.37
CA ILE A 499 5.44 41.43 11.43
C ILE A 499 4.79 40.08 11.18
N ASP A 500 5.22 39.42 10.11
CA ASP A 500 4.91 38.04 9.81
C ASP A 500 6.04 37.15 10.33
N PHE A 501 5.70 36.10 11.06
CA PHE A 501 6.68 35.19 11.66
C PHE A 501 6.16 33.75 11.72
N VAL A 502 7.10 32.83 11.85
CA VAL A 502 6.84 31.42 12.19
C VAL A 502 7.50 31.08 13.51
N VAL A 503 6.84 30.25 14.31
CA VAL A 503 7.41 29.71 15.54
C VAL A 503 8.03 28.35 15.20
N PRO A 504 9.35 28.16 15.36
CA PRO A 504 9.97 26.85 15.16
C PRO A 504 9.35 25.83 16.12
N GLU A 505 9.04 24.61 15.64
CA GLU A 505 8.49 23.50 16.45
C GLU A 505 9.48 22.98 17.50
#